data_AF-D3XCD1-F1
#
_entry.id   AF-D3XCD1-F1
#
_cell.length_a   1.000
_cell.length_b   1.000
_cell.length_c   1.000
_cell.angle_alpha   90.00
_cell.angle_beta   90.00
_cell.angle_gamma   90.00
#
_symmetry.space_group_name_H-M   'P 1'
#
loop_
_entity.id
_entity.type
_entity.pdbx_description
1 polymer ?
#
loop_
_entity_poly.entity_id
_entity_poly.type
_entity_poly.pdbx_seq_one_letter_code
_entity_poly.pdbx_strand_id
1 'polypeptide(L)'
;MNFFGRFSKKYVQEVNWIRNNSYRFPEPSACNHTDFEPIRPYIADKRIVWIGENSHGVAQNNMLKAKLIAFLHQELDFKVVAFESGLSECYSVNGLKGRLDAEEMMKQSIFSLWRTEETLPLFQLLKSTDLTLAGFDFQPSATVHPLREMLQRQGDLGIDTIEELHQLAEYSNQWYYRIGKFRANRKRIPKELLMEFEDSKAEKLRTIVQLRSALESYPKNQVLLMLGRFLDNTAIFLHCLACSDRKYGKYRDQVMADNLEWLLT
;
A
#
# COMPACT_ATOMS: atom_id res chain seq x y z
N MET A 1 19.72 -44.53 -3.61
CA MET A 1 18.30 -44.81 -3.90
C MET A 1 17.62 -43.49 -4.24
N ASN A 2 17.26 -43.27 -5.50
CA ASN A 2 16.75 -42.00 -5.98
C ASN A 2 15.22 -41.95 -5.75
N PHE A 3 14.79 -41.40 -4.62
CA PHE A 3 13.38 -41.38 -4.18
C PHE A 3 12.45 -40.54 -5.08
N PHE A 4 12.98 -39.81 -6.07
CA PHE A 4 12.21 -38.98 -7.02
C PHE A 4 12.10 -39.57 -8.44
N GLY A 5 12.42 -40.86 -8.62
CA GLY A 5 12.49 -41.53 -9.92
C GLY A 5 11.15 -41.92 -10.58
N ARG A 6 10.02 -41.30 -10.25
CA ARG A 6 8.74 -41.50 -10.97
C ARG A 6 7.93 -40.21 -10.99
N PHE A 7 8.34 -39.26 -11.84
CA PHE A 7 7.34 -38.36 -12.41
C PHE A 7 6.29 -39.22 -13.12
N SER A 8 5.03 -39.04 -12.74
CA SER A 8 3.89 -39.69 -13.39
C SER A 8 3.99 -39.50 -14.91
N LYS A 9 4.10 -40.61 -15.67
CA LYS A 9 4.09 -40.61 -17.15
C LYS A 9 2.89 -39.84 -17.74
N LYS A 10 1.84 -39.63 -16.94
CA LYS A 10 0.63 -38.89 -17.29
C LYS A 10 0.87 -37.45 -17.74
N TYR A 11 1.94 -36.78 -17.29
CA TYR A 11 2.15 -35.34 -17.54
C TYR A 11 3.45 -35.00 -18.29
N VAL A 12 4.10 -35.98 -18.91
CA VAL A 12 5.42 -35.77 -19.55
C VAL A 12 5.33 -34.75 -20.70
N GLN A 13 4.23 -34.78 -21.45
CA GLN A 13 4.03 -33.86 -22.57
C GLN A 13 3.85 -32.43 -22.08
N GLU A 14 3.01 -32.22 -21.06
CA GLU A 14 2.74 -30.93 -20.45
C GLU A 14 3.98 -30.34 -19.79
N VAL A 15 4.76 -31.13 -19.05
CA VAL A 15 6.01 -30.69 -18.43
C VAL A 15 7.03 -30.28 -19.50
N ASN A 16 7.15 -31.04 -20.59
CA ASN A 16 8.04 -30.68 -21.69
C ASN A 16 7.57 -29.42 -22.43
N TRP A 17 6.26 -29.27 -22.61
CA TRP A 17 5.69 -28.06 -23.20
C TRP A 17 6.02 -26.84 -22.33
N ILE A 18 5.78 -26.88 -21.01
CA ILE A 18 6.11 -25.78 -20.09
C ILE A 18 7.61 -25.47 -20.13
N ARG A 19 8.47 -26.50 -20.12
CA ARG A 19 9.93 -26.30 -20.17
C ARG A 19 10.37 -25.60 -21.47
N ASN A 20 9.75 -25.94 -22.59
CA ASN A 20 10.10 -25.37 -23.89
C ASN A 20 9.45 -24.01 -24.16
N ASN A 21 8.47 -23.60 -23.35
CA ASN A 21 7.71 -22.36 -23.49
C ASN A 21 7.81 -21.46 -22.25
N SER A 22 8.81 -21.68 -21.38
CA SER A 22 9.06 -20.82 -20.22
C SER A 22 10.44 -20.19 -20.29
N TYR A 23 10.51 -18.95 -19.81
CA TYR A 23 11.79 -18.28 -19.58
C TYR A 23 12.24 -18.60 -18.17
N ARG A 24 13.43 -19.22 -18.07
CA ARG A 24 14.02 -19.52 -16.78
C ARG A 24 14.62 -18.23 -16.20
N PHE A 25 14.03 -17.75 -15.11
CA PHE A 25 14.65 -16.71 -14.30
C PHE A 25 15.84 -17.28 -13.51
N PRO A 26 16.93 -16.52 -13.36
CA PRO A 26 18.00 -16.89 -12.45
C PRO A 26 17.52 -16.83 -11.00
N GLU A 27 18.35 -17.33 -10.08
CA GLU A 27 18.09 -17.19 -8.65
C GLU A 27 17.88 -15.71 -8.30
N PRO A 28 16.90 -15.38 -7.43
CA PRO A 28 16.54 -14.00 -7.11
C PRO A 28 17.72 -13.10 -6.72
N SER A 29 18.73 -13.62 -6.02
CA SER A 29 19.94 -12.89 -5.64
C SER A 29 20.86 -12.57 -6.83
N ALA A 30 20.94 -13.47 -7.82
CA ALA A 30 21.72 -13.32 -9.04
C ALA A 30 20.96 -12.60 -10.17
N CYS A 31 19.64 -12.48 -10.05
CA CYS A 31 18.80 -11.76 -11.01
C CYS A 31 19.24 -10.30 -11.14
N ASN A 32 19.43 -9.85 -12.37
CA ASN A 32 19.80 -8.50 -12.72
C ASN A 32 18.78 -7.90 -13.69
N HIS A 33 19.02 -6.66 -14.04
CA HIS A 33 18.13 -5.85 -14.87
C HIS A 33 17.79 -6.49 -16.23
N THR A 34 18.79 -7.08 -16.90
CA THR A 34 18.62 -7.67 -18.23
C THR A 34 17.80 -8.97 -18.23
N ASP A 35 17.66 -9.63 -17.08
CA ASP A 35 16.88 -10.87 -16.96
C ASP A 35 15.38 -10.62 -17.14
N PHE A 36 14.93 -9.36 -17.04
CA PHE A 36 13.54 -8.98 -17.29
C PHE A 36 13.26 -8.65 -18.76
N GLU A 37 14.25 -8.49 -19.63
CA GLU A 37 14.03 -8.21 -21.06
C GLU A 37 13.03 -9.13 -21.77
N PRO A 38 13.00 -10.45 -21.50
CA PRO A 38 12.02 -11.34 -22.13
C PRO A 38 10.56 -10.97 -21.86
N ILE A 39 10.26 -10.21 -20.80
CA ILE A 39 8.89 -9.78 -20.49
C ILE A 39 8.49 -8.51 -21.26
N ARG A 40 9.47 -7.71 -21.74
CA ARG A 40 9.24 -6.40 -22.38
C ARG A 40 8.16 -6.43 -23.45
N PRO A 41 8.12 -7.41 -24.39
CA PRO A 41 7.11 -7.44 -25.45
C PRO A 41 5.66 -7.53 -24.95
N TYR A 42 5.44 -7.99 -23.71
CA TYR A 42 4.11 -8.18 -23.15
C TYR A 42 3.60 -6.99 -22.35
N ILE A 43 4.51 -6.12 -21.88
CA ILE A 43 4.19 -5.07 -20.92
C ILE A 43 4.57 -3.66 -21.36
N ALA A 44 5.41 -3.50 -22.39
CA ALA A 44 5.93 -2.20 -22.81
C ALA A 44 4.85 -1.21 -23.29
N ASP A 45 3.73 -1.71 -23.83
CA ASP A 45 2.60 -0.91 -24.29
C ASP A 45 1.50 -0.74 -23.22
N LYS A 46 1.71 -1.27 -22.01
CA LYS A 46 0.70 -1.27 -20.94
C LYS A 46 0.86 -0.04 -20.06
N ARG A 47 -0.23 0.69 -19.86
CA ARG A 47 -0.28 1.80 -18.88
C ARG A 47 -0.24 1.30 -17.43
N ILE A 48 -0.80 0.12 -17.15
CA ILE A 48 -0.94 -0.44 -15.81
C ILE A 48 -0.49 -1.90 -15.86
N VAL A 49 0.41 -2.28 -14.95
CA VAL A 49 0.90 -3.65 -14.77
C VAL A 49 0.66 -4.07 -13.33
N TRP A 50 -0.08 -5.17 -13.15
CA TRP A 50 -0.36 -5.74 -11.84
C TRP A 50 0.72 -6.76 -11.46
N ILE A 51 1.37 -6.54 -10.32
CA ILE A 51 2.42 -7.43 -9.81
C ILE A 51 1.91 -8.11 -8.54
N GLY A 52 1.40 -9.33 -8.70
CA GLY A 52 0.89 -10.13 -7.58
C GLY A 52 1.99 -10.86 -6.80
N GLU A 53 1.58 -11.47 -5.69
CA GLU A 53 2.39 -12.41 -4.92
C GLU A 53 1.55 -13.61 -4.49
N ASN A 54 2.18 -14.78 -4.36
CA ASN A 54 1.50 -16.00 -3.91
C ASN A 54 1.34 -16.06 -2.39
N SER A 55 2.16 -15.33 -1.64
CA SER A 55 2.10 -15.20 -0.19
C SER A 55 2.90 -13.98 0.26
N HIS A 56 2.47 -13.36 1.37
CA HIS A 56 3.28 -12.39 2.10
C HIS A 56 4.49 -13.07 2.75
N GLY A 57 5.55 -12.31 3.02
CA GLY A 57 6.72 -12.77 3.79
C GLY A 57 7.68 -13.70 3.02
N VAL A 58 7.58 -13.76 1.69
CA VAL A 58 8.51 -14.53 0.85
C VAL A 58 9.61 -13.60 0.35
N ALA A 59 10.81 -13.73 0.91
CA ALA A 59 11.98 -12.91 0.58
C ALA A 59 12.26 -12.83 -0.93
N GLN A 60 12.19 -13.98 -1.61
CA GLN A 60 12.42 -14.09 -3.05
C GLN A 60 11.42 -13.24 -3.86
N ASN A 61 10.14 -13.21 -3.45
CA ASN A 61 9.14 -12.39 -4.11
C ASN A 61 9.44 -10.91 -3.93
N ASN A 62 9.73 -10.46 -2.70
CA ASN A 62 10.04 -9.05 -2.44
C ASN A 62 11.26 -8.59 -3.25
N MET A 63 12.32 -9.39 -3.27
CA MET A 63 13.53 -9.08 -4.04
C MET A 63 13.26 -9.03 -5.55
N LEU A 64 12.57 -10.03 -6.10
CA LEU A 64 12.26 -10.04 -7.54
C LEU A 64 11.32 -8.90 -7.92
N LYS A 65 10.31 -8.58 -7.11
CA LYS A 65 9.40 -7.45 -7.35
C LYS A 65 10.15 -6.12 -7.31
N ALA A 66 11.04 -5.91 -6.33
CA ALA A 66 11.84 -4.69 -6.26
C ALA A 66 12.70 -4.51 -7.52
N LYS A 67 13.35 -5.58 -7.99
CA LYS A 67 14.15 -5.57 -9.22
C LYS A 67 13.29 -5.38 -10.48
N LEU A 68 12.14 -6.03 -10.55
CA LEU A 68 11.19 -5.86 -11.65
C LEU A 68 10.69 -4.41 -11.71
N ILE A 69 10.27 -3.82 -10.59
CA ILE A 69 9.80 -2.42 -10.54
C ILE A 69 10.91 -1.46 -10.97
N ALA A 70 12.17 -1.71 -10.55
CA ALA A 70 13.31 -0.96 -11.04
C ALA A 70 13.44 -1.06 -12.57
N PHE A 71 13.29 -2.26 -13.13
CA PHE A 71 13.30 -2.45 -14.59
C PHE A 71 12.17 -1.67 -15.28
N LEU A 72 10.93 -1.78 -14.79
CA LEU A 72 9.78 -1.07 -15.34
C LEU A 72 9.98 0.45 -15.33
N HIS A 73 10.53 0.98 -14.24
CA HIS A 73 10.79 2.40 -14.11
C HIS A 73 11.90 2.88 -15.06
N GLN A 74 13.03 2.18 -15.07
CA GLN A 74 14.23 2.61 -15.79
C GLN A 74 14.15 2.38 -17.31
N GLU A 75 13.46 1.33 -17.75
CA GLU A 75 13.45 0.91 -19.15
C GLU A 75 12.14 1.13 -19.88
N LEU A 76 11.04 1.19 -19.14
CA LEU A 76 9.68 1.31 -19.68
C LEU A 76 8.95 2.56 -19.18
N ASP A 77 9.68 3.47 -18.53
CA ASP A 77 9.22 4.79 -18.11
C ASP A 77 8.00 4.79 -17.16
N PHE A 78 7.80 3.71 -16.39
CA PHE A 78 6.75 3.69 -15.37
C PHE A 78 7.07 4.70 -14.25
N LYS A 79 6.17 5.65 -14.01
CA LYS A 79 6.40 6.75 -13.04
C LYS A 79 5.77 6.54 -11.67
N VAL A 80 4.90 5.55 -11.52
CA VAL A 80 4.16 5.31 -10.27
C VAL A 80 4.24 3.85 -9.90
N VAL A 81 4.59 3.58 -8.64
CA VAL A 81 4.40 2.27 -7.99
C VAL A 81 3.31 2.39 -6.95
N ALA A 82 2.23 1.61 -7.11
CA ALA A 82 1.09 1.61 -6.22
C ALA A 82 1.12 0.38 -5.32
N PHE A 83 1.16 0.57 -3.99
CA PHE A 83 1.13 -0.51 -3.00
C PHE A 83 -0.28 -0.72 -2.44
N GLU A 84 -0.59 -1.98 -2.10
CA GLU A 84 -1.74 -2.35 -1.26
C GLU A 84 -1.46 -1.86 0.17
N SER A 85 -1.44 -0.55 0.38
CA SER A 85 -1.07 0.14 1.63
C SER A 85 -1.77 1.50 1.68
N GLY A 86 -1.74 2.13 2.86
CA GLY A 86 -2.45 3.36 3.16
C GLY A 86 -2.17 4.47 2.15
N LEU A 87 -3.24 4.98 1.55
CA LEU A 87 -3.20 6.01 0.52
C LEU A 87 -2.51 7.29 1.00
N SER A 88 -2.91 7.78 2.18
CA SER A 88 -2.40 9.02 2.76
C SER A 88 -0.94 8.92 3.18
N GLU A 89 -0.54 7.77 3.73
CA GLU A 89 0.82 7.51 4.19
C GLU A 89 1.79 7.45 3.00
N CYS A 90 1.43 6.69 1.95
CA CYS A 90 2.20 6.61 0.72
C CYS A 90 2.34 7.99 0.04
N TYR A 91 1.26 8.77 -0.05
CA TYR A 91 1.32 10.13 -0.59
C TYR A 91 2.25 11.02 0.24
N SER A 92 2.08 11.01 1.57
CA SER A 92 2.77 11.92 2.48
C SER A 92 4.30 11.72 2.47
N VAL A 93 4.79 10.48 2.37
CA VAL A 93 6.25 10.24 2.32
C VAL A 93 6.90 10.79 1.05
N ASN A 94 6.16 10.93 -0.06
CA ASN A 94 6.70 11.58 -1.26
C ASN A 94 7.05 13.04 -0.98
N GLY A 95 6.19 13.77 -0.27
CA GLY A 95 6.44 15.15 0.18
C GLY A 95 7.56 15.28 1.20
N LEU A 96 8.06 14.15 1.74
CA LEU A 96 9.12 14.08 2.73
C LEU A 96 10.41 13.43 2.21
N LYS A 97 10.51 13.10 0.91
CA LYS A 97 11.70 12.49 0.27
C LYS A 97 13.02 13.19 0.60
N GLY A 98 13.00 14.53 0.70
CA GLY A 98 14.19 15.33 1.01
C GLY A 98 14.66 15.24 2.47
N ARG A 99 13.87 14.64 3.38
CA ARG A 99 14.19 14.54 4.81
C ARG A 99 14.27 13.10 5.29
N LEU A 100 13.31 12.27 4.91
CA LEU A 100 13.28 10.87 5.29
C LEU A 100 14.37 10.09 4.56
N ASP A 101 15.05 9.18 5.24
CA ASP A 101 15.81 8.14 4.56
C ASP A 101 14.88 7.06 3.94
N ALA A 102 15.46 6.14 3.16
CA ALA A 102 14.68 5.11 2.48
C ALA A 102 13.98 4.14 3.45
N GLU A 103 14.60 3.83 4.59
CA GLU A 103 14.05 2.93 5.59
C GLU A 103 12.90 3.59 6.34
N GLU A 104 13.02 4.88 6.68
CA GLU A 104 11.94 5.65 7.27
C GLU A 104 10.78 5.84 6.29
N MET A 105 11.05 6.14 5.01
CA MET A 105 10.02 6.18 3.97
C MET A 105 9.25 4.85 3.92
N MET A 106 9.95 3.71 3.94
CA MET A 106 9.33 2.39 3.95
C MET A 106 8.47 2.14 5.20
N LYS A 107 9.02 2.43 6.39
CA LYS A 107 8.33 2.21 7.66
C LYS A 107 7.10 3.10 7.85
N GLN A 108 7.12 4.31 7.29
CA GLN A 108 6.05 5.30 7.41
C GLN A 108 5.00 5.23 6.30
N SER A 109 5.11 4.33 5.32
CA SER A 109 4.19 4.29 4.16
C SER A 109 3.50 2.94 3.94
N ILE A 110 4.22 1.82 4.00
CA ILE A 110 3.67 0.51 3.63
C ILE A 110 3.44 -0.40 4.83
N PHE A 111 2.56 -1.39 4.68
CA PHE A 111 2.31 -2.37 5.74
C PHE A 111 3.58 -3.14 6.13
N SER A 112 3.65 -3.57 7.39
CA SER A 112 4.80 -4.31 7.94
C SER A 112 5.15 -5.60 7.21
N LEU A 113 4.21 -6.15 6.45
CA LEU A 113 4.36 -7.34 5.61
C LEU A 113 5.45 -7.18 4.53
N TRP A 114 5.67 -5.95 4.07
CA TRP A 114 6.66 -5.63 3.03
C TRP A 114 7.83 -4.78 3.55
N ARG A 115 7.87 -4.46 4.86
CA ARG A 115 8.99 -3.76 5.50
C ARG A 115 10.14 -4.73 5.76
N THR A 116 10.82 -5.14 4.69
CA THR A 116 11.90 -6.13 4.75
C THR A 116 13.16 -5.60 4.07
N GLU A 117 14.30 -6.24 4.35
CA GLU A 117 15.58 -5.90 3.73
C GLU A 117 15.51 -6.02 2.20
N GLU A 118 14.74 -6.99 1.68
CA GLU A 118 14.56 -7.21 0.25
C GLU A 118 13.77 -6.10 -0.45
N THR A 119 12.91 -5.39 0.28
CA THR A 119 12.13 -4.26 -0.26
C THR A 119 12.90 -2.94 -0.16
N LEU A 120 13.88 -2.82 0.75
CA LEU A 120 14.63 -1.58 0.97
C LEU A 120 15.27 -1.00 -0.31
N PRO A 121 15.84 -1.79 -1.25
CA PRO A 121 16.36 -1.27 -2.52
C PRO A 121 15.32 -0.52 -3.36
N LEU A 122 14.04 -0.93 -3.32
CA LEU A 122 12.97 -0.20 -3.99
C LEU A 122 12.73 1.19 -3.36
N PHE A 123 12.84 1.31 -2.04
CA PHE A 123 12.72 2.60 -1.37
C PHE A 123 13.94 3.49 -1.58
N GLN A 124 15.12 2.90 -1.75
CA GLN A 124 16.31 3.64 -2.19
C GLN A 124 16.09 4.21 -3.60
N LEU A 125 15.51 3.43 -4.52
CA LEU A 125 15.13 3.90 -5.86
C LEU A 125 14.08 5.02 -5.78
N LEU A 126 13.00 4.84 -5.01
CA LEU A 126 11.96 5.86 -4.80
C LEU A 126 12.55 7.18 -4.30
N LYS A 127 13.53 7.12 -3.39
CA LYS A 127 14.18 8.32 -2.84
C LYS A 127 15.10 9.00 -3.86
N SER A 128 15.79 8.25 -4.72
CA SER A 128 16.80 8.77 -5.64
C SER A 128 16.28 9.15 -7.03
N THR A 129 15.02 8.86 -7.34
CA THR A 129 14.41 9.04 -8.67
C THR A 129 13.07 9.78 -8.61
N ASP A 130 12.48 10.01 -9.80
CA ASP A 130 11.14 10.55 -9.99
C ASP A 130 10.02 9.50 -9.83
N LEU A 131 10.35 8.22 -9.54
CA LEU A 131 9.36 7.21 -9.21
C LEU A 131 8.53 7.66 -8.00
N THR A 132 7.21 7.70 -8.16
CA THR A 132 6.26 8.15 -7.14
C THR A 132 5.60 6.95 -6.46
N LEU A 133 5.52 6.99 -5.13
CA LEU A 133 4.82 5.99 -4.36
C LEU A 133 3.32 6.35 -4.24
N ALA A 134 2.44 5.41 -4.58
CA ALA A 134 1.01 5.53 -4.30
C ALA A 134 0.56 4.41 -3.36
N GLY A 135 -0.46 4.68 -2.56
CA GLY A 135 -1.18 3.68 -1.78
C GLY A 135 -2.63 3.68 -2.22
N PHE A 136 -3.25 2.51 -2.27
CA PHE A 136 -4.66 2.38 -2.64
C PHE A 136 -5.51 1.69 -1.57
N ASP A 137 -4.93 1.30 -0.44
CA ASP A 137 -5.71 0.85 0.71
C ASP A 137 -6.22 2.05 1.53
N PHE A 138 -7.43 1.90 2.06
CA PHE A 138 -8.05 2.86 2.97
C PHE A 138 -7.69 2.60 4.44
N GLN A 139 -7.08 1.44 4.69
CA GLN A 139 -6.58 1.08 6.00
C GLN A 139 -5.29 1.81 6.32
N PRO A 140 -5.10 2.18 7.60
CA PRO A 140 -3.84 2.74 8.01
C PRO A 140 -2.73 1.69 7.95
N SER A 141 -1.66 2.01 7.24
CA SER A 141 -0.53 1.10 7.01
C SER A 141 0.67 1.40 7.89
N ALA A 142 0.82 2.62 8.41
CA ALA A 142 1.96 3.06 9.21
C ALA A 142 1.65 3.08 10.72
N THR A 143 2.68 2.89 11.54
CA THR A 143 2.56 3.02 13.00
C THR A 143 2.62 4.49 13.44
N VAL A 144 3.38 5.31 12.73
CA VAL A 144 3.44 6.75 12.89
C VAL A 144 3.01 7.36 11.57
N HIS A 145 1.94 8.16 11.56
CA HIS A 145 1.41 8.68 10.31
C HIS A 145 2.20 9.93 9.85
N PRO A 146 2.79 9.93 8.63
CA PRO A 146 3.61 11.04 8.12
C PRO A 146 2.84 12.31 7.71
N LEU A 147 1.50 12.33 7.85
CA LEU A 147 0.64 13.36 7.26
C LEU A 147 0.89 14.71 7.91
N ARG A 148 0.90 14.75 9.24
CA ARG A 148 1.11 15.98 10.02
C ARG A 148 2.36 16.72 9.58
N GLU A 149 3.47 16.00 9.52
CA GLU A 149 4.77 16.59 9.18
C GLU A 149 4.82 17.03 7.71
N MET A 150 4.24 16.26 6.80
CA MET A 150 4.15 16.65 5.39
C MET A 150 3.33 17.94 5.22
N LEU A 151 2.19 18.07 5.89
CA LEU A 151 1.36 19.27 5.85
C LEU A 151 2.05 20.49 6.48
N GLN A 152 2.74 20.31 7.61
CA GLN A 152 3.50 21.39 8.27
C GLN A 152 4.59 21.98 7.36
N ARG A 153 5.18 21.15 6.50
CA ARG A 153 6.24 21.59 5.57
C ARG A 153 5.72 22.27 4.31
N GLN A 154 4.52 21.91 3.87
CA GLN A 154 3.89 22.57 2.72
C GLN A 154 3.43 23.99 3.07
N GLY A 155 2.96 24.22 4.30
CA GLY A 155 2.67 25.57 4.81
C GLY A 155 1.33 26.16 4.35
N ASP A 156 0.49 25.39 3.65
CA ASP A 156 -0.76 25.88 3.05
C ASP A 156 -2.00 25.80 3.95
N LEU A 157 -1.90 25.12 5.10
CA LEU A 157 -3.04 24.89 6.02
C LEU A 157 -2.78 25.50 7.40
N GLY A 158 -3.86 25.96 8.04
CA GLY A 158 -3.84 26.41 9.42
C GLY A 158 -3.42 25.29 10.39
N ILE A 159 -2.67 25.66 11.44
CA ILE A 159 -2.13 24.70 12.41
C ILE A 159 -3.21 23.85 13.10
N ASP A 160 -4.37 24.46 13.40
CA ASP A 160 -5.50 23.77 14.04
C ASP A 160 -6.07 22.69 13.11
N THR A 161 -6.22 23.00 11.80
CA THR A 161 -6.68 22.03 10.79
C THR A 161 -5.69 20.87 10.65
N ILE A 162 -4.38 21.15 10.65
CA ILE A 162 -3.34 20.12 10.59
C ILE A 162 -3.42 19.20 11.82
N GLU A 163 -3.62 19.78 13.00
CA GLU A 163 -3.69 19.01 14.24
C GLU A 163 -4.97 18.15 14.32
N GLU A 164 -6.11 18.65 13.85
CA GLU A 164 -7.34 17.85 13.74
C GLU A 164 -7.19 16.68 12.76
N LEU A 165 -6.57 16.91 11.59
CA LEU A 165 -6.25 15.84 10.62
C LEU A 165 -5.31 14.80 11.23
N HIS A 166 -4.31 15.25 12.00
CA HIS A 166 -3.38 14.35 12.70
C HIS A 166 -4.10 13.51 13.75
N GLN A 167 -4.92 14.11 14.59
CA GLN A 167 -5.69 13.40 15.61
C GLN A 167 -6.63 12.36 14.99
N LEU A 168 -7.21 12.65 13.83
CA LEU A 168 -8.04 11.70 13.11
C LEU A 168 -7.23 10.50 12.55
N ALA A 169 -6.04 10.78 12.02
CA ALA A 169 -5.11 9.73 11.59
C ALA A 169 -4.68 8.84 12.76
N GLU A 170 -4.29 9.42 13.89
CA GLU A 170 -3.90 8.68 15.09
C GLU A 170 -5.04 7.86 15.68
N TYR A 171 -6.26 8.43 15.72
CA TYR A 171 -7.45 7.69 16.13
C TYR A 171 -7.67 6.44 15.26
N SER A 172 -7.56 6.60 13.94
CA SER A 172 -7.75 5.50 12.98
C SER A 172 -6.68 4.43 13.15
N ASN A 173 -5.41 4.83 13.26
CA ASN A 173 -4.27 3.95 13.57
C ASN A 173 -4.49 3.15 14.85
N GLN A 174 -4.81 3.85 15.93
CA GLN A 174 -5.01 3.25 17.24
C GLN A 174 -6.08 2.17 17.19
N TRP A 175 -7.24 2.46 16.60
CA TRP A 175 -8.33 1.50 16.50
C TRP A 175 -8.05 0.35 15.54
N TYR A 176 -7.35 0.60 14.43
CA TYR A 176 -6.86 -0.45 13.53
C TYR A 176 -6.04 -1.49 14.29
N TYR A 177 -5.07 -1.08 15.10
CA TYR A 177 -4.23 -2.01 15.87
C TYR A 177 -4.99 -2.66 17.03
N ARG A 178 -5.83 -1.91 17.77
CA ARG A 178 -6.59 -2.42 18.92
C ARG A 178 -7.57 -3.53 18.53
N ILE A 179 -8.26 -3.39 17.40
CA ILE A 179 -9.19 -4.40 16.88
C ILE A 179 -8.44 -5.45 16.05
N GLY A 180 -7.49 -5.02 15.22
CA GLY A 180 -6.71 -5.86 14.32
C GLY A 180 -5.94 -6.97 15.04
N LYS A 181 -5.41 -6.72 16.25
CA LYS A 181 -4.73 -7.76 17.04
C LYS A 181 -5.62 -8.98 17.34
N PHE A 182 -6.93 -8.80 17.50
CA PHE A 182 -7.84 -9.92 17.72
C PHE A 182 -8.10 -10.68 16.41
N ARG A 183 -8.32 -9.95 15.30
CA ARG A 183 -8.51 -10.54 13.96
C ARG A 183 -7.28 -11.35 13.52
N ALA A 184 -6.09 -10.79 13.67
CA ALA A 184 -4.82 -11.45 13.34
C ALA A 184 -4.64 -12.78 14.10
N ASN A 185 -5.08 -12.82 15.36
CA ASN A 185 -5.03 -14.02 16.20
C ASN A 185 -6.27 -14.91 16.08
N ARG A 186 -7.20 -14.61 15.15
CA ARG A 186 -8.49 -15.30 14.98
C ARG A 186 -9.30 -15.40 16.29
N LYS A 187 -9.19 -14.37 17.13
CA LYS A 187 -9.89 -14.26 18.41
C LYS A 187 -11.12 -13.38 18.27
N ARG A 188 -12.13 -13.66 19.10
CA ARG A 188 -13.30 -12.79 19.25
C ARG A 188 -12.86 -11.42 19.80
N ILE A 189 -13.37 -10.36 19.20
CA ILE A 189 -13.19 -8.99 19.70
C ILE A 189 -14.08 -8.79 20.95
N PRO A 190 -13.55 -8.28 22.08
CA PRO A 190 -14.34 -7.98 23.27
C PRO A 190 -15.49 -7.00 22.98
N LYS A 191 -16.65 -7.21 23.61
CA LYS A 191 -17.82 -6.35 23.38
C LYS A 191 -17.59 -4.94 23.90
N GLU A 192 -16.92 -4.82 25.04
CA GLU A 192 -16.59 -3.58 25.72
C GLU A 192 -15.68 -2.71 24.82
N LEU A 193 -14.73 -3.36 24.13
CA LEU A 193 -13.85 -2.69 23.17
C LEU A 193 -14.61 -2.18 21.93
N LEU A 194 -15.60 -2.95 21.44
CA LEU A 194 -16.46 -2.50 20.34
C LEU A 194 -17.37 -1.35 20.79
N MET A 195 -17.91 -1.39 22.00
CA MET A 195 -18.71 -0.29 22.56
C MET A 195 -17.88 0.99 22.67
N GLU A 196 -16.67 0.92 23.22
CA GLU A 196 -15.76 2.07 23.31
C GLU A 196 -15.43 2.67 21.92
N PHE A 197 -15.26 1.81 20.90
CA PHE A 197 -15.10 2.26 19.53
C PHE A 197 -16.35 2.99 19.03
N GLU A 198 -17.53 2.38 19.18
CA GLU A 198 -18.80 2.94 18.72
C GLU A 198 -19.13 4.27 19.40
N ASP A 199 -18.86 4.40 20.70
CA ASP A 199 -19.11 5.60 21.50
C ASP A 199 -18.26 6.80 21.00
N SER A 200 -16.99 6.54 20.68
CA SER A 200 -16.06 7.59 20.20
C SER A 200 -16.20 7.85 18.69
N LYS A 201 -16.69 6.89 17.91
CA LYS A 201 -16.79 6.98 16.44
C LYS A 201 -17.67 8.13 15.99
N ALA A 202 -18.81 8.36 16.64
CA ALA A 202 -19.76 9.39 16.24
C ALA A 202 -19.16 10.80 16.29
N GLU A 203 -18.28 11.07 17.26
CA GLU A 203 -17.53 12.32 17.33
C GLU A 203 -16.58 12.46 16.14
N LYS A 204 -15.80 11.42 15.83
CA LYS A 204 -14.82 11.48 14.73
C LYS A 204 -15.48 11.60 13.35
N LEU A 205 -16.64 10.98 13.15
CA LEU A 205 -17.43 11.20 11.93
C LEU A 205 -17.92 12.65 11.81
N ARG A 206 -18.27 13.32 12.91
CA ARG A 206 -18.59 14.76 12.89
C ARG A 206 -17.37 15.61 12.56
N THR A 207 -16.21 15.30 13.14
CA THR A 207 -14.94 15.97 12.81
C THR A 207 -14.61 15.84 11.33
N ILE A 208 -14.82 14.67 10.72
CA ILE A 208 -14.61 14.48 9.27
C ILE A 208 -15.48 15.43 8.44
N VAL A 209 -16.76 15.57 8.79
CA VAL A 209 -17.68 16.48 8.08
C VAL A 209 -17.24 17.94 8.23
N GLN A 210 -16.83 18.34 9.44
CA GLN A 210 -16.33 19.68 9.72
C GLN A 210 -15.04 19.99 8.95
N LEU A 211 -14.06 19.07 8.99
CA LEU A 211 -12.82 19.19 8.23
C LEU A 211 -13.09 19.28 6.73
N ARG A 212 -13.97 18.44 6.19
CA ARG A 212 -14.35 18.50 4.78
C ARG A 212 -14.90 19.87 4.40
N SER A 213 -15.82 20.41 5.18
CA SER A 213 -16.37 21.75 4.94
C SER A 213 -15.31 22.85 5.06
N ALA A 214 -14.39 22.73 6.03
CA ALA A 214 -13.30 23.68 6.19
C ALA A 214 -12.34 23.68 4.99
N LEU A 215 -12.02 22.49 4.46
CA LEU A 215 -11.12 22.32 3.32
C LEU A 215 -11.69 22.87 2.00
N GLU A 216 -13.02 22.99 1.86
CA GLU A 216 -13.66 23.60 0.68
C GLU A 216 -13.31 25.08 0.49
N SER A 217 -12.91 25.77 1.57
CA SER A 217 -12.49 27.17 1.51
C SER A 217 -11.10 27.38 0.90
N TYR A 218 -10.29 26.32 0.81
CA TYR A 218 -8.94 26.37 0.26
C TYR A 218 -8.93 26.18 -1.26
N PRO A 219 -7.98 26.80 -1.99
CA PRO A 219 -7.80 26.55 -3.41
C PRO A 219 -7.55 25.06 -3.69
N LYS A 220 -8.24 24.52 -4.70
CA LYS A 220 -8.05 23.12 -5.10
C LYS A 220 -6.63 22.90 -5.62
N ASN A 221 -5.92 21.96 -5.01
CA ASN A 221 -4.64 21.44 -5.45
C ASN A 221 -4.56 19.93 -5.14
N GLN A 222 -3.47 19.26 -5.51
CA GLN A 222 -3.30 17.82 -5.28
C GLN A 222 -3.38 17.42 -3.80
N VAL A 223 -2.89 18.29 -2.89
CA VAL A 223 -2.95 18.05 -1.44
C VAL A 223 -4.38 18.08 -0.95
N LEU A 224 -5.17 19.08 -1.35
CA LEU A 224 -6.58 19.17 -0.98
C LEU A 224 -7.41 18.02 -1.56
N LEU A 225 -7.12 17.57 -2.78
CA LEU A 225 -7.74 16.37 -3.36
C LEU A 225 -7.40 15.11 -2.56
N MET A 226 -6.12 14.92 -2.21
CA MET A 226 -5.67 13.82 -1.36
C MET A 226 -6.32 13.86 0.02
N LEU A 227 -6.39 15.02 0.66
CA LEU A 227 -7.05 15.19 1.96
C LEU A 227 -8.54 14.89 1.89
N GLY A 228 -9.22 15.32 0.83
CA GLY A 228 -10.60 14.94 0.56
C GLY A 228 -10.77 13.43 0.52
N ARG A 229 -9.87 12.72 -0.19
CA ARG A 229 -9.89 11.26 -0.28
C ARG A 229 -9.50 10.56 1.01
N PHE A 230 -8.55 11.10 1.76
CA PHE A 230 -8.20 10.65 3.11
C PHE A 230 -9.43 10.68 4.01
N LEU A 231 -10.17 11.79 4.03
CA LEU A 231 -11.40 11.92 4.84
C LEU A 231 -12.49 10.91 4.44
N ASP A 232 -12.69 10.66 3.13
CA ASP A 232 -13.62 9.62 2.65
C ASP A 232 -13.18 8.22 3.11
N ASN A 233 -11.92 7.89 2.89
CA ASN A 233 -11.33 6.62 3.26
C ASN A 233 -11.43 6.38 4.77
N THR A 234 -11.13 7.41 5.58
CA THR A 234 -11.27 7.32 7.03
C THR A 234 -12.73 7.13 7.44
N ALA A 235 -13.68 7.86 6.87
CA ALA A 235 -15.10 7.67 7.19
C ALA A 235 -15.56 6.23 6.89
N ILE A 236 -15.22 5.70 5.71
CA ILE A 236 -15.56 4.33 5.31
C ILE A 236 -14.86 3.32 6.24
N PHE A 237 -13.58 3.54 6.56
CA PHE A 237 -12.83 2.75 7.54
C PHE A 237 -13.55 2.67 8.87
N LEU A 238 -13.95 3.80 9.44
CA LEU A 238 -14.65 3.85 10.72
C LEU A 238 -16.02 3.16 10.68
N HIS A 239 -16.76 3.26 9.57
CA HIS A 239 -18.02 2.53 9.39
C HIS A 239 -17.81 1.00 9.28
N CYS A 240 -16.70 0.58 8.69
CA CYS A 240 -16.44 -0.82 8.40
C CYS A 240 -15.67 -1.55 9.50
N LEU A 241 -14.91 -0.84 10.34
CA LEU A 241 -13.95 -1.45 11.26
C LEU A 241 -14.59 -2.47 12.21
N ALA A 242 -15.82 -2.23 12.68
CA ALA A 242 -16.57 -3.16 13.53
C ALA A 242 -17.36 -4.25 12.78
N CYS A 243 -17.32 -4.28 11.44
CA CYS A 243 -18.01 -5.30 10.65
C CYS A 243 -17.41 -6.70 10.83
N SER A 244 -18.16 -7.73 10.41
CA SER A 244 -17.63 -9.09 10.27
C SER A 244 -16.53 -9.14 9.21
N ASP A 245 -15.60 -10.10 9.34
CA ASP A 245 -14.45 -10.23 8.43
C ASP A 245 -14.86 -10.31 6.96
N ARG A 246 -15.92 -11.07 6.65
CA ARG A 246 -16.47 -11.17 5.28
C ARG A 246 -16.97 -9.82 4.75
N LYS A 247 -17.70 -9.06 5.57
CA LYS A 247 -18.25 -7.76 5.18
C LYS A 247 -17.12 -6.74 5.04
N TYR A 248 -16.18 -6.74 5.98
CA TYR A 248 -14.99 -5.90 5.95
C TYR A 248 -14.13 -6.15 4.71
N GLY A 249 -13.86 -7.41 4.35
CA GLY A 249 -13.12 -7.78 3.14
C GLY A 249 -13.79 -7.25 1.87
N LYS A 250 -15.10 -7.44 1.74
CA LYS A 250 -15.85 -6.92 0.59
C LYS A 250 -15.75 -5.39 0.46
N TYR A 251 -15.84 -4.66 1.58
CA TYR A 251 -15.66 -3.20 1.55
C TYR A 251 -14.24 -2.80 1.22
N ARG A 252 -13.24 -3.49 1.78
CA ARG A 252 -11.83 -3.23 1.46
C ARG A 252 -11.57 -3.37 -0.03
N ASP A 253 -12.01 -4.46 -0.64
CA ASP A 253 -11.80 -4.70 -2.08
C ASP A 253 -12.46 -3.61 -2.93
N GLN A 254 -13.70 -3.22 -2.60
CA GLN A 254 -14.40 -2.13 -3.30
C GLN A 254 -13.65 -0.80 -3.16
N VAL A 255 -13.27 -0.42 -1.94
CA VAL A 255 -12.61 0.86 -1.71
C VAL A 255 -11.22 0.89 -2.33
N MET A 256 -10.49 -0.23 -2.34
CA MET A 256 -9.21 -0.35 -3.05
C MET A 256 -9.36 -0.15 -4.56
N ALA A 257 -10.41 -0.74 -5.16
CA ALA A 257 -10.73 -0.51 -6.56
C ALA A 257 -11.10 0.97 -6.81
N ASP A 258 -11.97 1.55 -5.99
CA ASP A 258 -12.38 2.95 -6.10
C ASP A 258 -11.18 3.91 -5.94
N ASN A 259 -10.22 3.59 -5.06
CA ASN A 259 -9.00 4.37 -4.85
C ASN A 259 -8.08 4.30 -6.07
N LEU A 260 -7.96 3.13 -6.70
CA LEU A 260 -7.19 3.00 -7.95
C LEU A 260 -7.83 3.77 -9.09
N GLU A 261 -9.15 3.74 -9.23
CA GLU A 261 -9.85 4.58 -10.21
C GLU A 261 -9.60 6.07 -9.94
N TRP A 262 -9.69 6.49 -8.68
CA TRP A 262 -9.40 7.87 -8.27
C TRP A 262 -7.95 8.30 -8.57
N LEU A 263 -6.96 7.41 -8.40
CA LEU A 263 -5.56 7.70 -8.74
C LEU A 263 -5.32 7.89 -10.24
N LEU A 264 -6.27 7.47 -11.10
CA LEU A 264 -6.16 7.55 -12.55
C LEU A 264 -6.85 8.79 -13.15
N THR A 265 -7.58 9.56 -12.33
CA THR A 265 -8.26 10.82 -12.73
C THR A 265 -7.35 12.02 -12.60
#